data_AF-A0A1X7TQI8-F1
#
_entry.id   AF-A0A1X7TQI8-F1
#
_cell.length_a   1.000
_cell.length_b   1.000
_cell.length_c   1.000
_cell.angle_alpha   90.00
_cell.angle_beta   90.00
_cell.angle_gamma   90.00
#
_symmetry.space_group_name_H-M   'P 1'
#
loop_
_entity.id
_entity.type
_entity.pdbx_description
1 polymer ?
#
loop_
_entity_poly.entity_id
_entity_poly.type
_entity_poly.pdbx_seq_one_letter_code
_entity_poly.pdbx_strand_id
1 'polypeptide(L)'
;MALYRFFKPVVKPIEDIEAANEKVAEVIEANACSTTSKRGTYIKYSASDRATIGNYAVQHGTSAAVKHFNKDFPNLKWSTVNDWKKSVVSQVKSNHAKGKDDRAVELIPKKQGRPSLLSEELTKDLMAYIWALQEVGGTVNTAIVMSAAMGMIQQRDPTSLACNGGHITLEKNWAKYFLEKMSFVKRKGTTKSKVTVEHFEEVKQQYLLDIKAVVKMKEIPDELIINWDQTGINYVPMSQWTMAEKG
;
A
#
# COMPACT_ATOMS: atom_id res chain seq x y z
N MET A 1 -35.32 8.98 -47.44
CA MET A 1 -34.94 7.58 -47.16
C MET A 1 -33.48 7.37 -47.53
N ALA A 2 -32.58 7.28 -46.54
CA ALA A 2 -31.19 6.87 -46.75
C ALA A 2 -30.87 5.82 -45.67
N LEU A 3 -31.08 4.55 -46.06
CA LEU A 3 -31.02 3.38 -45.20
C LEU A 3 -29.59 2.84 -45.08
N TYR A 4 -29.14 2.66 -43.83
CA TYR A 4 -28.30 1.56 -43.32
C TYR A 4 -27.20 1.01 -44.24
N ARG A 5 -26.02 1.64 -44.27
CA ARG A 5 -24.85 1.05 -44.98
C ARG A 5 -23.54 0.91 -44.21
N PHE A 6 -23.50 1.09 -42.89
CA PHE A 6 -22.20 1.11 -42.18
C PHE A 6 -22.08 0.34 -40.86
N PHE A 7 -22.86 -0.72 -40.63
CA PHE A 7 -22.52 -1.69 -39.57
C PHE A 7 -22.87 -3.11 -40.00
N LYS A 8 -21.86 -3.87 -40.47
CA LYS A 8 -21.91 -5.34 -40.39
C LYS A 8 -21.34 -5.72 -39.03
N PRO A 9 -22.12 -6.29 -38.10
CA PRO A 9 -21.55 -6.89 -36.91
C PRO A 9 -20.71 -8.09 -37.34
N VAL A 10 -19.42 -8.06 -37.04
CA VAL A 10 -18.55 -9.24 -37.15
C VAL A 10 -18.91 -10.15 -35.99
N VAL A 11 -19.96 -10.95 -36.16
CA VAL A 11 -20.26 -12.06 -35.25
C VAL A 11 -19.25 -13.15 -35.59
N LYS A 12 -18.18 -13.24 -34.80
CA LYS A 12 -17.23 -14.35 -34.91
C LYS A 12 -17.97 -15.66 -34.54
N PRO A 13 -17.73 -16.78 -35.23
CA PRO A 13 -18.32 -18.06 -34.89
C PRO A 13 -18.05 -18.42 -33.43
N ILE A 14 -19.07 -18.92 -32.73
CA ILE A 14 -18.99 -19.31 -31.31
C ILE A 14 -17.90 -20.37 -31.08
N GLU A 15 -17.69 -21.25 -32.05
CA GLU A 15 -16.67 -22.31 -32.04
C GLU A 15 -15.24 -21.77 -31.92
N ASP A 16 -14.93 -20.64 -32.58
CA ASP A 16 -13.61 -20.01 -32.49
C ASP A 16 -13.33 -19.42 -31.09
N ILE A 17 -14.40 -18.97 -30.41
CA ILE A 17 -14.33 -18.42 -29.05
C ILE A 17 -14.18 -19.55 -28.04
N GLU A 18 -14.88 -20.67 -28.24
CA GLU A 18 -14.76 -21.86 -27.41
C GLU A 18 -13.36 -22.47 -27.51
N ALA A 19 -12.82 -22.64 -28.73
CA ALA A 19 -11.46 -23.13 -28.94
C ALA A 19 -10.38 -22.20 -28.34
N ALA A 20 -10.58 -20.88 -28.42
CA ALA A 20 -9.69 -19.91 -27.79
C ALA A 20 -9.75 -20.00 -26.24
N ASN A 21 -10.94 -20.15 -25.68
CA ASN A 21 -11.13 -20.28 -24.23
C ASN A 21 -10.54 -21.59 -23.69
N GLU A 22 -10.66 -22.69 -24.43
CA GLU A 22 -10.06 -23.98 -24.10
C GLU A 22 -8.53 -23.89 -24.07
N LYS A 23 -7.92 -23.23 -25.07
CA LYS A 23 -6.47 -22.98 -25.05
C LYS A 23 -6.02 -22.06 -23.92
N VAL A 24 -6.82 -21.07 -23.56
CA VAL A 24 -6.54 -20.22 -22.40
C VAL A 24 -6.63 -21.02 -21.09
N ALA A 25 -7.61 -21.93 -20.97
CA ALA A 25 -7.73 -22.82 -19.80
C ALA A 25 -6.53 -23.77 -19.68
N GLU A 26 -6.10 -24.41 -20.77
CA GLU A 26 -4.91 -25.26 -20.79
C GLU A 26 -3.63 -24.50 -20.38
N VAL A 27 -3.45 -23.26 -20.86
CA VAL A 27 -2.29 -22.43 -20.49
C VAL A 27 -2.34 -22.01 -19.02
N ILE A 28 -3.53 -21.75 -18.47
CA ILE A 28 -3.71 -21.44 -17.04
C ILE A 28 -3.39 -22.67 -16.18
N GLU A 29 -3.85 -23.86 -16.56
CA GLU A 29 -3.56 -25.11 -15.86
C GLU A 29 -2.08 -25.52 -15.97
N ALA A 30 -1.46 -25.36 -17.14
CA ALA A 30 -0.04 -25.62 -17.33
C ALA A 30 0.84 -24.67 -16.50
N ASN A 31 0.45 -23.39 -16.38
CA ASN A 31 1.13 -22.43 -15.51
C ASN A 31 0.89 -22.71 -14.02
N ALA A 32 -0.28 -23.23 -13.64
CA ALA A 32 -0.58 -23.68 -12.29
C ALA A 32 0.28 -24.90 -11.88
N CYS A 33 0.72 -25.70 -12.86
CA CYS A 33 1.62 -26.85 -12.66
C CYS A 33 3.11 -26.48 -12.65
N SER A 34 3.48 -25.19 -12.80
CA SER A 34 4.87 -24.76 -12.62
C SER A 34 5.24 -24.78 -11.12
N THR A 35 5.75 -25.93 -10.67
CA THR A 35 6.33 -26.08 -9.33
C THR A 35 7.65 -25.33 -9.27
N THR A 36 7.60 -24.00 -9.17
CA THR A 36 8.74 -23.26 -8.63
C THR A 36 8.96 -23.81 -7.23
N SER A 37 10.08 -24.51 -7.01
CA SER A 37 10.37 -25.12 -5.72
C SER A 37 10.27 -24.03 -4.65
N LYS A 38 9.31 -24.15 -3.73
CA LYS A 38 9.18 -23.19 -2.63
C LYS A 38 10.53 -23.15 -1.92
N ARG A 39 11.16 -21.98 -1.88
CA ARG A 39 12.44 -21.77 -1.21
C ARG A 39 12.32 -22.32 0.22
N GLY A 40 13.30 -23.12 0.65
CA GLY A 40 13.27 -23.75 1.97
C GLY A 40 13.12 -22.73 3.11
N THR A 41 12.55 -23.18 4.23
CA THR A 41 12.32 -22.35 5.42
C THR A 41 13.64 -21.75 5.92
N TYR A 42 13.73 -20.42 5.96
CA TYR A 42 14.90 -19.73 6.50
C TYR A 42 14.95 -19.86 8.02
N ILE A 43 16.09 -20.30 8.57
CA ILE A 43 16.30 -20.40 10.01
C ILE A 43 16.43 -18.99 10.59
N LYS A 44 15.52 -18.62 11.50
CA LYS A 44 15.55 -17.34 12.19
C LYS A 44 16.35 -17.47 13.49
N TYR A 45 17.48 -16.78 13.55
CA TYR A 45 18.28 -16.63 14.77
C TYR A 45 17.82 -15.39 15.54
N SER A 46 17.66 -15.51 16.86
CA SER A 46 17.32 -14.39 17.75
C SER A 46 18.49 -13.40 17.85
N ALA A 47 18.24 -12.18 18.37
CA ALA A 47 19.29 -11.19 18.54
C ALA A 47 20.34 -11.63 19.58
N SER A 48 19.91 -12.34 20.63
CA SER A 48 20.79 -12.90 21.66
C SER A 48 21.66 -14.04 21.14
N ASP A 49 21.10 -14.95 20.32
CA ASP A 49 21.86 -16.08 19.76
C ASP A 49 22.96 -15.58 18.81
N ARG A 50 22.63 -14.58 18.00
CA ARG A 50 23.62 -13.94 17.11
C ARG A 50 24.75 -13.30 17.90
N ALA A 51 24.40 -12.60 18.99
CA ALA A 51 25.36 -11.94 19.86
C ALA A 51 26.29 -12.95 20.56
N THR A 52 25.73 -13.99 21.15
CA THR A 52 26.51 -15.04 21.84
C THR A 52 27.46 -15.76 20.88
N ILE A 53 26.97 -16.18 19.71
CA ILE A 53 27.79 -16.82 18.68
C ILE A 53 28.86 -15.86 18.13
N GLY A 54 28.50 -14.59 17.90
CA GLY A 54 29.41 -13.55 17.46
C GLY A 54 30.54 -13.28 18.44
N ASN A 55 30.23 -13.12 19.73
CA ASN A 55 31.19 -12.90 20.81
C ASN A 55 32.14 -14.10 20.96
N TYR A 56 31.61 -15.32 20.93
CA TYR A 56 32.43 -16.53 20.97
C TYR A 56 33.38 -16.61 19.75
N ALA A 57 32.91 -16.23 18.55
CA ALA A 57 33.73 -16.20 17.34
C ALA A 57 34.81 -15.09 17.36
N VAL A 58 34.61 -14.01 18.12
CA VAL A 58 35.65 -13.00 18.37
C VAL A 58 36.77 -13.59 19.23
N GLN A 59 36.43 -14.35 20.27
CA GLN A 59 37.38 -14.92 21.23
C GLN A 59 38.12 -16.16 20.69
N HIS A 60 37.41 -17.09 20.06
CA HIS A 60 37.93 -18.41 19.69
C HIS A 60 38.07 -18.63 18.17
N GLY A 61 37.61 -17.68 17.37
CA GLY A 61 37.59 -17.79 15.92
C GLY A 61 36.31 -18.43 15.37
N THR A 62 36.03 -18.15 14.09
CA THR A 62 34.77 -18.52 13.43
C THR A 62 34.61 -20.02 13.23
N SER A 63 35.69 -20.73 12.89
CA SER A 63 35.65 -22.19 12.68
C SER A 63 35.43 -22.96 13.99
N ALA A 64 35.97 -22.47 15.11
CA ALA A 64 35.72 -23.04 16.43
C ALA A 64 34.28 -22.78 16.87
N ALA A 65 33.76 -21.58 16.62
CA ALA A 65 32.38 -21.22 16.90
C ALA A 65 31.37 -22.12 16.14
N VAL A 66 31.57 -22.36 14.85
CA VAL A 66 30.69 -23.26 14.07
C VAL A 66 30.65 -24.65 14.69
N LYS A 67 31.81 -25.20 15.10
CA LYS A 67 31.88 -26.53 15.73
C LYS A 67 31.20 -26.55 17.10
N HIS A 68 31.45 -25.53 17.92
CA HIS A 68 30.89 -25.41 19.28
C HIS A 68 29.36 -25.36 19.25
N PHE A 69 28.80 -24.55 18.35
CA PHE A 69 27.36 -24.33 18.23
C PHE A 69 26.66 -25.29 17.26
N ASN A 70 27.35 -26.27 16.70
CA ASN A 70 26.76 -27.21 15.73
C ASN A 70 25.65 -28.07 16.35
N LYS A 71 25.74 -28.36 17.66
CA LYS A 71 24.73 -29.14 18.38
C LYS A 71 23.41 -28.38 18.51
N ASP A 72 23.50 -27.08 18.80
CA ASP A 72 22.33 -26.22 18.99
C ASP A 72 21.80 -25.68 17.65
N PHE A 73 22.69 -25.48 16.67
CA PHE A 73 22.39 -24.95 15.34
C PHE A 73 23.04 -25.79 14.23
N PRO A 74 22.44 -26.95 13.84
CA PRO A 74 23.06 -27.93 12.93
C PRO A 74 23.25 -27.44 11.48
N ASN A 75 22.62 -26.32 11.11
CA ASN A 75 22.73 -25.71 9.78
C ASN A 75 23.48 -24.37 9.80
N LEU A 76 24.26 -24.11 10.86
CA LEU A 76 25.01 -22.87 11.02
C LEU A 76 26.19 -22.83 10.04
N LYS A 77 26.19 -21.84 9.15
CA LYS A 77 27.25 -21.67 8.15
C LYS A 77 28.36 -20.77 8.67
N TRP A 78 29.60 -21.10 8.31
CA TRP A 78 30.78 -20.28 8.63
C TRP A 78 30.64 -18.82 8.20
N SER A 79 30.08 -18.57 7.01
CA SER A 79 29.86 -17.20 6.51
C SER A 79 28.93 -16.40 7.42
N THR A 80 27.85 -17.02 7.90
CA THR A 80 26.89 -16.40 8.82
C THR A 80 27.55 -16.01 10.14
N VAL A 81 28.37 -16.90 10.71
CA VAL A 81 29.12 -16.62 11.95
C VAL A 81 30.14 -15.50 11.73
N ASN A 82 30.81 -15.49 10.57
CA ASN A 82 31.76 -14.45 10.21
C ASN A 82 31.10 -13.08 10.07
N ASP A 83 29.90 -13.00 9.52
CA ASP A 83 29.13 -11.76 9.41
C ASP A 83 28.71 -11.23 10.79
N TRP A 84 28.32 -12.12 11.71
CA TRP A 84 28.02 -11.74 13.09
C TRP A 84 29.26 -11.27 13.84
N LYS A 85 30.40 -11.97 13.71
CA LYS A 85 31.69 -11.54 14.25
C LYS A 85 32.05 -10.13 13.77
N LYS A 86 31.96 -9.86 12.47
CA LYS A 86 32.21 -8.51 11.91
C LYS A 86 31.26 -7.47 12.49
N SER A 87 29.99 -7.83 12.68
CA SER A 87 28.99 -6.95 13.27
C SER A 87 29.30 -6.60 14.73
N VAL A 88 29.73 -7.58 15.55
CA VAL A 88 30.19 -7.35 16.93
C VAL A 88 31.39 -6.41 16.95
N VAL A 89 32.43 -6.71 16.17
CA VAL A 89 33.65 -5.87 16.11
C VAL A 89 33.31 -4.44 15.69
N SER A 90 32.41 -4.27 14.73
CA SER A 90 31.96 -2.94 14.30
C SER A 90 31.19 -2.20 15.40
N GLN A 91 30.34 -2.89 16.16
CA GLN A 91 29.58 -2.29 17.25
C GLN A 91 30.50 -1.85 18.39
N VAL A 92 31.44 -2.70 18.82
CA VAL A 92 32.44 -2.36 19.86
C VAL A 92 33.25 -1.14 19.45
N LYS A 93 33.75 -1.07 18.21
CA LYS A 93 34.44 0.12 17.70
C LYS A 93 33.58 1.38 17.75
N SER A 94 32.30 1.27 17.42
CA SER A 94 31.37 2.40 17.46
C SER A 94 30.98 2.83 18.88
N ASN A 95 30.91 1.89 19.83
CA ASN A 95 30.61 2.16 21.24
C ASN A 95 31.80 2.83 21.92
N HIS A 96 33.01 2.35 21.65
CA HIS A 96 34.25 2.96 22.10
C HIS A 96 34.37 4.42 21.64
N ALA A 97 34.07 4.69 20.36
CA ALA A 97 34.04 6.06 19.82
C ALA A 97 32.97 6.97 20.46
N LYS A 98 31.93 6.39 21.07
CA LYS A 98 30.81 7.11 21.71
C LYS A 98 30.88 7.07 23.25
N GLY A 99 31.95 6.52 23.84
CA GLY A 99 32.13 6.43 25.31
C GLY A 99 31.07 5.58 26.02
N LYS A 100 30.47 4.59 25.34
CA LYS A 100 29.40 3.74 25.88
C LYS A 100 29.95 2.40 26.38
N ASP A 101 29.32 1.81 27.40
CA ASP A 101 29.74 0.51 27.97
C ASP A 101 29.69 -0.62 26.92
N ASP A 102 30.78 -1.37 26.81
CA ASP A 102 31.04 -2.37 25.77
C ASP A 102 30.37 -3.73 26.04
N ARG A 103 29.75 -3.93 27.21
CA ARG A 103 29.37 -5.26 27.73
C ARG A 103 28.08 -5.87 27.17
N ALA A 104 27.21 -5.11 26.52
CA ALA A 104 25.94 -5.62 25.99
C ALA A 104 25.79 -5.35 24.48
N VAL A 105 26.32 -6.26 23.67
CA VAL A 105 26.19 -6.23 22.20
C VAL A 105 25.01 -7.10 21.80
N GLU A 106 23.82 -6.52 21.60
CA GLU A 106 22.71 -7.23 20.95
C GLU A 106 22.78 -7.06 19.42
N LEU A 107 22.83 -8.18 18.70
CA LEU A 107 22.87 -8.16 17.23
C LEU A 107 21.46 -8.23 16.66
N ILE A 108 20.80 -7.07 16.59
CA ILE A 108 19.50 -6.96 15.95
C ILE A 108 19.62 -7.32 14.46
N PRO A 109 18.79 -8.23 13.94
CA PRO A 109 18.73 -8.51 12.50
C PRO A 109 18.50 -7.22 11.71
N LYS A 110 19.29 -6.99 10.67
CA LYS A 110 18.97 -5.95 9.69
C LYS A 110 17.60 -6.25 9.09
N LYS A 111 16.73 -5.23 9.00
CA LYS A 111 15.46 -5.34 8.27
C LYS A 111 15.78 -5.75 6.83
N GLN A 112 15.28 -6.91 6.42
CA GLN A 112 15.46 -7.42 5.07
C GLN A 112 14.34 -6.88 4.17
N GLY A 113 14.68 -6.57 2.91
CA GLY A 113 13.71 -6.15 1.91
C GLY A 113 14.22 -5.02 1.03
N ARG A 114 13.42 -4.68 0.01
CA ARG A 114 13.63 -3.48 -0.80
C ARG A 114 13.45 -2.25 0.09
N PRO A 115 14.35 -1.24 0.03
CA PRO A 115 14.15 0.03 0.71
C PRO A 115 12.75 0.60 0.42
N SER A 116 12.11 1.22 1.41
CA SER A 116 10.82 1.87 1.20
C SER A 116 10.95 2.97 0.15
N LEU A 117 9.96 3.06 -0.75
CA LEU A 117 9.97 4.08 -1.81
C LEU A 117 9.93 5.50 -1.24
N LEU A 118 9.33 5.67 -0.08
CA LEU A 118 9.20 6.93 0.64
C LEU A 118 10.04 6.89 1.92
N SER A 119 10.42 8.08 2.41
CA SER A 119 11.05 8.24 3.72
C SER A 119 10.11 7.78 4.84
N GLU A 120 10.66 7.41 6.00
CA GLU A 120 9.86 6.93 7.13
C GLU A 120 8.86 8.01 7.63
N GLU A 121 9.27 9.28 7.62
CA GLU A 121 8.42 10.41 8.00
C GLU A 121 7.25 10.58 7.04
N LEU A 122 7.52 10.67 5.74
CA LEU A 122 6.47 10.86 4.73
C LEU A 122 5.51 9.66 4.68
N THR A 123 6.04 8.46 4.94
CA THR A 123 5.22 7.24 5.10
C THR A 123 4.24 7.38 6.28
N LYS A 124 4.68 7.87 7.44
CA LYS A 124 3.83 8.06 8.62
C LYS A 124 2.75 9.11 8.37
N ASP A 125 3.13 10.23 7.77
CA ASP A 125 2.19 11.32 7.47
C ASP A 125 1.12 10.88 6.46
N LEU A 126 1.53 10.12 5.44
CA LEU A 126 0.60 9.54 4.47
C LEU A 126 -0.34 8.53 5.13
N MET A 127 0.16 7.68 6.04
CA MET A 127 -0.71 6.75 6.79
C MET A 127 -1.73 7.51 7.64
N ALA A 128 -1.31 8.55 8.36
CA ALA A 128 -2.19 9.37 9.18
C ALA A 128 -3.28 10.06 8.34
N TYR A 129 -2.91 10.60 7.17
CA TYR A 129 -3.88 11.20 6.25
C TYR A 129 -4.92 10.19 5.75
N ILE A 130 -4.49 8.99 5.37
CA ILE A 130 -5.40 7.95 4.88
C ILE A 130 -6.32 7.44 5.99
N TRP A 131 -5.84 7.31 7.23
CA TRP A 131 -6.68 7.00 8.39
C TRP A 131 -7.71 8.08 8.67
N ALA A 132 -7.30 9.35 8.73
CA ALA A 132 -8.22 10.46 8.93
C ALA A 132 -9.31 10.51 7.83
N LEU A 133 -8.93 10.26 6.58
CA LEU A 133 -9.89 10.20 5.47
C LEU A 133 -10.90 9.05 5.64
N GLN A 134 -10.45 7.89 6.14
CA GLN A 134 -11.33 6.75 6.41
C GLN A 134 -12.27 7.01 7.60
N GLU A 135 -11.78 7.64 8.69
CA GLU A 135 -12.59 7.96 9.89
C GLU A 135 -13.76 8.89 9.56
N VAL A 136 -13.56 9.85 8.65
CA VAL A 136 -14.60 10.76 8.16
C VAL A 136 -15.58 10.07 7.19
N GLY A 137 -15.38 8.78 6.91
CA GLY A 137 -16.22 7.99 5.99
C GLY A 137 -15.83 8.14 4.52
N GLY A 138 -14.62 8.61 4.24
CA GLY A 138 -14.15 8.81 2.88
C GLY A 138 -13.75 7.55 2.15
N THR A 139 -13.89 7.62 0.82
CA THR A 139 -13.38 6.56 -0.04
C THR A 139 -11.86 6.58 0.03
N VAL A 140 -11.25 5.42 0.26
CA VAL A 140 -9.81 5.20 0.07
C VAL A 140 -9.63 4.26 -1.12
N ASN A 141 -8.83 4.67 -2.10
CA ASN A 141 -8.46 3.84 -3.24
C ASN A 141 -7.00 4.09 -3.63
N THR A 142 -6.47 3.32 -4.59
CA THR A 142 -5.08 3.48 -5.02
C THR A 142 -4.79 4.86 -5.60
N ALA A 143 -5.77 5.50 -6.26
CA ALA A 143 -5.58 6.83 -6.82
C ALA A 143 -5.42 7.88 -5.71
N ILE A 144 -6.23 7.82 -4.66
CA ILE A 144 -6.14 8.73 -3.50
C ILE A 144 -4.79 8.59 -2.80
N VAL A 145 -4.31 7.36 -2.60
CA VAL A 145 -2.97 7.12 -2.03
C VAL A 145 -1.88 7.72 -2.90
N MET A 146 -1.94 7.52 -4.22
CA MET A 146 -0.97 8.08 -5.16
C MET A 146 -1.01 9.61 -5.18
N SER A 147 -2.20 10.22 -5.26
CA SER A 147 -2.37 11.67 -5.29
C SER A 147 -1.93 12.32 -3.97
N ALA A 148 -2.30 11.74 -2.83
CA ALA A 148 -1.88 12.23 -1.52
C ALA A 148 -0.36 12.15 -1.36
N ALA A 149 0.25 11.01 -1.72
CA ALA A 149 1.70 10.86 -1.70
C ALA A 149 2.40 11.86 -2.63
N MET A 150 1.87 12.04 -3.84
CA MET A 150 2.40 13.00 -4.80
C MET A 150 2.35 14.43 -4.25
N GLY A 151 1.24 14.85 -3.66
CA GLY A 151 1.10 16.18 -3.05
C GLY A 151 2.06 16.40 -1.88
N MET A 152 2.22 15.40 -1.01
CA MET A 152 3.18 15.47 0.11
C MET A 152 4.63 15.58 -0.37
N ILE A 153 5.01 14.83 -1.42
CA ILE A 153 6.35 14.91 -2.00
C ILE A 153 6.55 16.26 -2.69
N GLN A 154 5.58 16.74 -3.47
CA GLN A 154 5.65 18.06 -4.10
C GLN A 154 5.86 19.19 -3.10
N GLN A 155 5.27 19.10 -1.90
CA GLN A 155 5.42 20.14 -0.88
C GLN A 155 6.81 20.12 -0.22
N ARG A 156 7.41 18.94 -0.01
CA ARG A 156 8.67 18.79 0.74
C ARG A 156 9.90 18.76 -0.15
N ASP A 157 9.85 17.96 -1.20
CA ASP A 157 10.93 17.81 -2.16
C ASP A 157 10.36 17.52 -3.55
N PRO A 158 10.02 18.58 -4.31
CA PRO A 158 9.52 18.44 -5.67
C PRO A 158 10.51 17.71 -6.58
N THR A 159 11.82 17.84 -6.36
CA THR A 159 12.86 17.31 -7.27
C THR A 159 12.95 15.80 -7.26
N SER A 160 12.43 15.15 -6.23
CA SER A 160 12.42 13.69 -6.11
C SER A 160 11.43 13.00 -7.06
N LEU A 161 10.42 13.70 -7.57
CA LEU A 161 9.41 13.11 -8.46
C LEU A 161 9.90 12.99 -9.90
N ALA A 162 9.57 11.88 -10.55
CA ALA A 162 9.92 11.63 -11.95
C ALA A 162 9.43 12.72 -12.91
N CYS A 163 8.25 13.32 -12.67
CA CYS A 163 7.75 14.44 -13.48
C CYS A 163 8.63 15.70 -13.39
N ASN A 164 9.44 15.82 -12.34
CA ASN A 164 10.36 16.92 -12.09
C ASN A 164 11.82 16.51 -12.29
N GLY A 165 12.08 15.38 -12.98
CA GLY A 165 13.42 14.87 -13.25
C GLY A 165 14.01 13.96 -12.16
N GLY A 166 13.21 13.60 -11.16
CA GLY A 166 13.61 12.73 -10.05
C GLY A 166 13.50 11.22 -10.33
N HIS A 167 13.72 10.42 -9.28
CA HIS A 167 13.75 8.95 -9.36
C HIS A 167 12.46 8.28 -8.84
N ILE A 168 11.58 9.02 -8.17
CA ILE A 168 10.34 8.47 -7.58
C ILE A 168 9.23 8.45 -8.62
N THR A 169 8.77 7.24 -8.93
CA THR A 169 7.55 7.01 -9.71
C THR A 169 6.52 6.31 -8.84
N LEU A 170 5.37 6.95 -8.62
CA LEU A 170 4.27 6.40 -7.85
C LEU A 170 3.40 5.55 -8.76
N GLU A 171 3.54 4.23 -8.67
CA GLU A 171 2.74 3.29 -9.46
C GLU A 171 1.55 2.73 -8.67
N LYS A 172 0.55 2.24 -9.39
CA LYS A 172 -0.63 1.58 -8.81
C LYS A 172 -0.25 0.37 -7.94
N ASN A 173 0.77 -0.39 -8.35
CA ASN A 173 1.24 -1.56 -7.59
C ASN A 173 1.85 -1.15 -6.25
N TRP A 174 2.61 -0.05 -6.22
CA TRP A 174 3.13 0.52 -4.98
C TRP A 174 1.99 0.95 -4.05
N ALA A 175 0.97 1.63 -4.58
CA ALA A 175 -0.17 2.07 -3.79
C ALA A 175 -0.98 0.90 -3.22
N LYS A 176 -1.12 -0.20 -3.98
CA LYS A 176 -1.73 -1.44 -3.49
C LYS A 176 -0.92 -2.04 -2.34
N TYR A 177 0.40 -2.18 -2.50
CA TYR A 177 1.28 -2.66 -1.44
C TYR A 177 1.23 -1.76 -0.19
N PHE A 178 1.15 -0.44 -0.38
CA PHE A 178 1.03 0.52 0.72
C PHE A 178 -0.25 0.28 1.54
N LEU A 179 -1.38 0.08 0.87
CA LEU A 179 -2.66 -0.22 1.52
C LEU A 179 -2.65 -1.58 2.23
N GLU A 180 -2.02 -2.60 1.63
CA GLU A 180 -1.82 -3.91 2.27
C GLU A 180 -0.98 -3.79 3.54
N LYS A 181 0.05 -2.94 3.55
CA LYS A 181 0.87 -2.64 4.74
C LYS A 181 0.05 -1.99 5.86
N MET A 182 -0.98 -1.23 5.53
CA MET A 182 -1.93 -0.65 6.49
C MET A 182 -3.03 -1.64 6.90
N SER A 183 -2.96 -2.91 6.48
CA SER A 183 -4.02 -3.91 6.68
C SER A 183 -5.36 -3.54 6.05
N PHE A 184 -5.37 -2.74 4.98
CA PHE A 184 -6.61 -2.37 4.31
C PHE A 184 -7.06 -3.44 3.32
N VAL A 185 -8.34 -3.76 3.35
CA VAL A 185 -9.01 -4.70 2.45
C VAL A 185 -10.10 -3.98 1.65
N LYS A 186 -10.37 -4.51 0.46
CA LYS A 186 -11.43 -3.99 -0.41
C LYS A 186 -12.79 -4.26 0.22
N ARG A 187 -13.55 -3.21 0.52
CA ARG A 187 -14.92 -3.27 1.03
C ARG A 187 -15.88 -2.68 0.00
N LYS A 188 -17.05 -3.30 -0.12
CA LYS A 188 -18.17 -2.78 -0.92
C LYS A 188 -18.92 -1.77 -0.07
N GLY A 189 -19.13 -0.57 -0.60
CA GLY A 189 -19.95 0.44 0.06
C GLY A 189 -21.35 -0.14 0.33
N THR A 190 -21.87 0.07 1.53
CA THR A 190 -23.23 -0.36 1.87
C THR A 190 -24.22 0.38 0.99
N THR A 191 -25.09 -0.36 0.30
CA THR A 191 -26.10 0.18 -0.63
C THR A 191 -27.09 1.15 0.02
N LYS A 192 -27.11 1.27 1.35
CA LYS A 192 -27.96 2.20 2.10
C LYS A 192 -27.76 3.67 1.74
N SER A 193 -26.63 4.06 1.17
CA SER A 193 -26.38 5.43 0.70
C SER A 193 -26.86 5.69 -0.74
N LYS A 194 -27.24 4.63 -1.48
CA LYS A 194 -27.84 4.77 -2.81
C LYS A 194 -29.35 4.81 -2.67
N VAL A 195 -29.89 5.97 -2.31
CA VAL A 195 -31.32 6.23 -2.48
C VAL A 195 -31.51 6.59 -3.95
N THR A 196 -31.79 5.60 -4.79
CA THR A 196 -32.31 5.83 -6.13
C THR A 196 -33.79 6.11 -5.99
N VAL A 197 -34.19 7.37 -6.11
CA VAL A 197 -35.60 7.73 -6.20
C VAL A 197 -36.02 7.48 -7.64
N GLU A 198 -36.99 6.60 -7.87
CA GLU A 198 -37.70 6.56 -9.15
C GLU A 198 -38.22 7.99 -9.37
N HIS A 199 -37.90 8.62 -10.51
CA HIS A 199 -38.23 10.03 -10.81
C HIS A 199 -37.34 11.10 -10.14
N PHE A 200 -36.04 10.84 -9.95
CA PHE A 200 -35.08 11.83 -9.42
C PHE A 200 -35.20 13.24 -10.02
N GLU A 201 -35.39 13.37 -11.34
CA GLU A 201 -35.46 14.69 -11.97
C GLU A 201 -36.75 15.44 -11.58
N GLU A 202 -37.87 14.74 -11.42
CA GLU A 202 -39.14 15.33 -10.96
C GLU A 202 -39.03 15.77 -9.49
N VAL A 203 -38.43 14.92 -8.64
CA VAL A 203 -38.19 15.24 -7.22
C VAL A 203 -37.24 16.41 -7.05
N LYS A 204 -36.17 16.47 -7.86
CA LYS A 204 -35.23 17.58 -7.88
C LYS A 204 -35.92 18.88 -8.32
N GLN A 205 -36.74 18.84 -9.37
CA GLN A 205 -37.49 20.01 -9.82
C GLN A 205 -38.47 20.49 -8.76
N GLN A 206 -39.22 19.57 -8.14
CA GLN A 206 -40.14 19.90 -7.06
C GLN A 206 -39.40 20.53 -5.87
N TYR A 207 -38.28 19.94 -5.45
CA TYR A 207 -37.45 20.49 -4.37
C TYR A 207 -36.96 21.91 -4.66
N LEU A 208 -36.49 22.19 -5.89
CA LEU A 208 -36.08 23.53 -6.29
C LEU A 208 -37.25 24.52 -6.34
N LEU A 209 -38.44 24.07 -6.76
CA LEU A 209 -39.65 24.88 -6.73
C LEU A 209 -40.07 25.21 -5.30
N ASP A 210 -40.00 24.24 -4.39
CA ASP A 210 -40.33 24.42 -2.97
C ASP A 210 -39.38 25.43 -2.32
N ILE A 211 -38.07 25.35 -2.58
CA ILE A 211 -37.10 26.36 -2.11
C ILE A 211 -37.48 27.75 -2.63
N LYS A 212 -37.72 27.89 -3.93
CA LYS A 212 -38.11 29.18 -4.53
C LYS A 212 -39.40 29.72 -3.92
N ALA A 213 -40.38 28.85 -3.68
CA ALA A 213 -41.64 29.22 -3.06
C ALA A 213 -41.42 29.72 -1.62
N VAL A 214 -40.60 29.03 -0.82
CA VAL A 214 -40.28 29.42 0.56
C VAL A 214 -39.51 30.74 0.60
N VAL A 215 -38.51 30.93 -0.26
CA VAL A 215 -37.75 32.18 -0.38
C VAL A 215 -38.69 33.34 -0.65
N LYS A 216 -39.61 33.18 -1.61
CA LYS A 216 -40.60 34.20 -1.95
C LYS A 216 -41.62 34.43 -0.83
N MET A 217 -42.13 33.38 -0.22
CA MET A 217 -43.15 33.46 0.84
C MET A 217 -42.60 34.12 2.12
N LYS A 218 -41.34 33.88 2.44
CA LYS A 218 -40.67 34.43 3.62
C LYS A 218 -39.88 35.72 3.33
N GLU A 219 -39.98 36.25 2.11
CA GLU A 219 -39.26 37.44 1.66
C GLU A 219 -37.77 37.40 2.02
N ILE A 220 -37.13 36.24 1.82
CA ILE A 220 -35.72 36.03 2.15
C ILE A 220 -34.88 36.85 1.16
N PRO A 221 -34.05 37.80 1.63
CA PRO A 221 -33.13 38.55 0.77
C PRO A 221 -32.16 37.63 0.05
N ASP A 222 -31.83 37.94 -1.21
CA ASP A 222 -30.90 37.15 -2.02
C ASP A 222 -29.52 37.01 -1.37
N GLU A 223 -29.10 38.00 -0.59
CA GLU A 223 -27.85 38.02 0.19
C GLU A 223 -27.77 36.91 1.26
N LEU A 224 -28.93 36.40 1.71
CA LEU A 224 -29.03 35.30 2.68
C LEU A 224 -29.23 33.94 2.00
N ILE A 225 -29.34 33.90 0.68
CA ILE A 225 -29.43 32.65 -0.10
C ILE A 225 -28.01 32.19 -0.40
N ILE A 226 -27.47 31.38 0.52
CA ILE A 226 -26.12 30.83 0.39
C ILE A 226 -26.18 29.56 -0.45
N ASN A 227 -25.45 29.55 -1.57
CA ASN A 227 -25.31 28.33 -2.37
C ASN A 227 -24.39 27.34 -1.67
N TRP A 228 -24.64 26.06 -1.91
CA TRP A 228 -23.89 24.97 -1.28
C TRP A 228 -22.38 25.01 -1.61
N ASP A 229 -21.99 25.57 -2.76
CA ASP A 229 -20.58 25.78 -3.14
C ASP A 229 -19.86 26.86 -2.30
N GLN A 230 -20.59 27.80 -1.71
CA GLN A 230 -20.06 28.90 -0.88
C GLN A 230 -19.80 28.49 0.57
N THR A 231 -20.20 27.28 1.00
CA THR A 231 -20.18 26.87 2.41
C THR A 231 -18.88 26.23 2.89
N GLY A 232 -17.81 26.18 2.08
CA GLY A 232 -16.51 25.66 2.51
C GLY A 232 -16.54 24.20 3.00
N ILE A 233 -17.55 23.43 2.57
CA ILE A 233 -17.70 22.02 2.96
C ILE A 233 -16.66 21.18 2.22
N ASN A 234 -15.93 20.36 2.97
CA ASN A 234 -14.96 19.43 2.41
C ASN A 234 -15.66 18.30 1.65
N TYR A 235 -15.44 18.23 0.34
CA TYR A 235 -15.94 17.13 -0.49
C TYR A 235 -15.16 15.86 -0.20
N VAL A 236 -15.90 14.79 0.06
CA VAL A 236 -15.34 13.46 0.22
C VAL A 236 -15.79 12.60 -0.97
N PRO A 237 -14.88 12.08 -1.80
CA PRO A 237 -15.25 11.29 -2.96
C PRO A 237 -15.99 10.02 -2.52
N MET A 238 -17.11 9.73 -3.19
CA MET A 238 -17.95 8.55 -2.94
C MET A 238 -17.70 7.51 -4.05
N SER A 239 -17.37 6.28 -3.65
CA SER A 239 -17.19 5.14 -4.57
C SER A 239 -17.98 3.95 -4.06
N GLN A 240 -18.40 3.07 -4.98
CA GLN A 240 -19.00 1.79 -4.63
C GLN A 240 -18.02 0.85 -3.91
N TRP A 241 -16.72 1.14 -4.01
CA TRP A 241 -15.64 0.36 -3.45
C TRP A 241 -14.68 1.28 -2.72
N THR A 242 -14.38 0.93 -1.47
CA THR A 242 -13.37 1.61 -0.64
C THR A 242 -12.42 0.59 -0.04
N MET A 243 -11.22 1.02 0.31
CA MET A 243 -10.25 0.25 1.08
C MET A 243 -10.40 0.65 2.54
N ALA A 244 -10.50 -0.32 3.44
CA ALA A 244 -10.68 -0.06 4.87
C ALA A 244 -9.94 -1.11 5.68
N GLU A 245 -9.53 -0.76 6.91
CA GLU A 245 -8.84 -1.68 7.82
C GLU A 245 -9.56 -3.04 7.94
N LYS A 246 -8.79 -4.11 8.02
CA LYS A 246 -9.26 -5.48 8.23
C LYS A 246 -9.70 -5.68 9.68
N GLY A 247 -10.95 -5.33 9.96
CA GLY A 247 -11.60 -5.48 11.27
C GLY A 247 -12.91 -4.73 11.22
#